data_AF-A0A1T4UIQ4-F1
#
_entry.id   AF-A0A1T4UIQ4-F1
#
_cell.length_a   1.000
_cell.length_b   1.000
_cell.length_c   1.000
_cell.angle_alpha   90.00
_cell.angle_beta   90.00
_cell.angle_gamma   90.00
#
_symmetry.space_group_name_H-M   'P 1'
#
loop_
_entity.id
_entity.type
_entity.pdbx_description
1 polymer ?
#
loop_
_entity_poly.entity_id
_entity_poly.type
_entity_poly.pdbx_seq_one_letter_code
_entity_poly.pdbx_strand_id
1 'polypeptide(L)'
;MKLSKWLENWDMTSLKIKAPFLEMEWKPQDEDKAAAWDLYIELITRVTTQPINDDSGSEKAALDSVYQLFPITRDVIKSNGRHCIQFTKIAVIVLNQIVRPFTSKWHSITSANENLTDAEKACFRDELQVLQGELITYSKMLADLADVEDLSDIITV
;
A
#
# COMPACT_ATOMS: atom_id res chain seq x y z
N MET A 1 7.56 22.77 0.57
CA MET A 1 8.31 21.69 -0.15
C MET A 1 7.46 21.26 -1.34
N LYS A 2 8.03 20.72 -2.44
CA LYS A 2 7.25 20.15 -3.55
C LYS A 2 6.91 18.68 -3.29
N LEU A 3 5.83 18.17 -3.87
CA LEU A 3 5.47 16.74 -3.76
C LEU A 3 6.60 15.84 -4.28
N SER A 4 7.25 16.19 -5.40
CA SER A 4 8.40 15.45 -5.93
C SER A 4 9.50 15.24 -4.90
N LYS A 5 9.91 16.32 -4.25
CA LYS A 5 10.95 16.29 -3.21
C LYS A 5 10.54 15.47 -1.98
N TRP A 6 9.25 15.45 -1.64
CA TRP A 6 8.76 14.60 -0.57
C TRP A 6 8.83 13.11 -0.95
N LEU A 7 8.45 12.75 -2.17
CA LEU A 7 8.51 11.37 -2.68
C LEU A 7 9.96 10.85 -2.82
N GLU A 8 10.92 11.73 -3.13
CA GLU A 8 12.34 11.39 -3.17
C GLU A 8 12.87 10.86 -1.83
N ASN A 9 12.31 11.31 -0.70
CA ASN A 9 12.71 10.82 0.63
C ASN A 9 12.32 9.35 0.87
N TRP A 10 11.48 8.78 0.01
CA TRP A 10 10.88 7.46 0.17
C TRP A 10 11.25 6.50 -0.97
N ASP A 11 12.21 6.86 -1.82
CA ASP A 11 12.59 6.12 -3.03
C ASP A 11 11.43 5.83 -4.02
N MET A 12 10.28 6.52 -3.84
CA MET A 12 9.05 6.34 -4.63
C MET A 12 9.06 7.12 -5.95
N THR A 13 10.25 7.35 -6.51
CA THR A 13 10.44 8.13 -7.75
C THR A 13 10.02 7.37 -9.01
N SER A 14 9.87 6.04 -8.91
CA SER A 14 9.38 5.17 -9.99
C SER A 14 7.89 5.35 -10.29
N LEU A 15 7.14 5.98 -9.38
CA LEU A 15 5.71 6.23 -9.56
C LEU A 15 5.45 7.17 -10.74
N LYS A 16 4.58 6.73 -11.65
CA LYS A 16 4.18 7.52 -12.83
C LYS A 16 3.16 8.57 -12.43
N ILE A 17 3.65 9.73 -11.98
CA ILE A 17 2.82 10.87 -11.58
C ILE A 17 2.95 11.97 -12.65
N LYS A 18 1.83 12.58 -13.06
CA LYS A 18 1.89 13.66 -14.06
C LYS A 18 2.66 14.86 -13.48
N ALA A 19 3.52 15.49 -14.29
CA ALA A 19 4.35 16.60 -13.89
C ALA A 19 3.61 17.74 -13.15
N PRO A 20 2.40 18.18 -13.56
CA PRO A 20 1.68 19.21 -12.82
C PRO A 20 1.38 18.86 -11.35
N PHE A 21 1.21 17.57 -11.02
CA PHE A 21 1.00 17.12 -9.64
C PHE A 21 2.30 17.08 -8.83
N LEU A 22 3.39 16.63 -9.45
CA LEU A 22 4.72 16.58 -8.82
C LEU A 22 5.22 17.96 -8.40
N GLU A 23 4.91 18.98 -9.21
CA GLU A 23 5.30 20.37 -8.98
C GLU A 23 4.42 21.12 -7.98
N MET A 24 3.31 20.51 -7.52
CA MET A 24 2.44 21.14 -6.51
C MET A 24 3.17 21.30 -5.17
N GLU A 25 2.80 22.35 -4.44
CA GLU A 25 3.21 22.47 -3.05
C GLU A 25 2.66 21.30 -2.23
N TRP A 26 3.58 20.64 -1.54
CA TRP A 26 3.29 19.66 -0.52
C TRP A 26 2.88 20.40 0.75
N LYS A 27 1.56 20.44 0.98
CA LYS A 27 0.94 21.05 2.15
C LYS A 27 -0.27 20.20 2.58
N PRO A 28 -0.04 19.05 3.24
CA PRO A 28 -1.10 18.26 3.84
C PRO A 28 -1.93 19.07 4.84
N GLN A 29 -3.24 18.85 4.84
CA GLN A 29 -4.16 19.43 5.82
C GLN A 29 -4.49 18.41 6.92
N ASP A 30 -5.18 18.84 7.98
CA ASP A 30 -5.53 17.95 9.09
C ASP A 30 -6.36 16.75 8.63
N GLU A 31 -7.20 16.91 7.60
CA GLU A 31 -7.96 15.82 6.99
C GLU A 31 -7.06 14.83 6.23
N ASP A 32 -5.96 15.30 5.62
CA ASP A 32 -4.95 14.40 5.03
C ASP A 32 -4.24 13.59 6.11
N LYS A 33 -3.89 14.24 7.23
CA LYS A 33 -3.22 13.59 8.36
C LYS A 33 -4.11 12.53 9.00
N ALA A 34 -5.39 12.86 9.23
CA ALA A 34 -6.38 11.93 9.78
C ALA A 34 -6.58 10.71 8.87
N ALA A 35 -6.74 10.94 7.56
CA ALA A 35 -6.87 9.84 6.61
C ALA A 35 -5.59 8.98 6.52
N ALA A 36 -4.43 9.60 6.61
CA ALA A 36 -3.15 8.89 6.63
C ALA A 36 -3.01 8.03 7.88
N TRP A 37 -3.41 8.54 9.05
CA TRP A 37 -3.45 7.79 10.30
C TRP A 37 -4.38 6.57 10.21
N ASP A 38 -5.60 6.76 9.71
CA ASP A 38 -6.57 5.66 9.58
C ASP A 38 -6.01 4.51 8.72
N LEU A 39 -5.47 4.83 7.55
CA LEU A 39 -4.89 3.81 6.66
C LEU A 39 -3.57 3.25 7.19
N TYR A 40 -2.78 4.06 7.89
CA TYR A 40 -1.54 3.62 8.53
C TYR A 40 -1.81 2.50 9.54
N ILE A 41 -2.78 2.69 10.43
CA ILE A 41 -3.19 1.69 11.42
C ILE A 41 -3.64 0.40 10.75
N GLU A 42 -4.44 0.49 9.69
CA GLU A 42 -4.83 -0.68 8.90
C GLU A 42 -3.62 -1.41 8.32
N LEU A 43 -2.62 -0.71 7.77
CA LEU A 43 -1.45 -1.36 7.18
C LEU A 43 -0.55 -2.04 8.21
N ILE A 44 -0.29 -1.41 9.36
CA ILE A 44 0.63 -1.98 10.36
C ILE A 44 0.00 -3.12 11.18
N THR A 45 -1.32 -3.19 11.27
CA THR A 45 -2.04 -4.24 12.03
C THR A 45 -2.42 -5.44 11.16
N ARG A 46 -2.22 -5.36 9.84
CA ARG A 46 -2.59 -6.42 8.89
C ARG A 46 -1.43 -7.33 8.57
N VAL A 47 -1.78 -8.60 8.37
CA VAL A 47 -0.87 -9.66 7.90
C VAL A 47 -0.22 -9.31 6.55
N THR A 48 -0.79 -8.41 5.74
CA THR A 48 -0.19 -7.99 4.47
C THR A 48 1.21 -7.40 4.62
N THR A 49 1.56 -6.82 5.76
CA THR A 49 2.89 -6.26 6.02
C THR A 49 3.79 -7.19 6.84
N GLN A 50 3.27 -8.35 7.28
CA GLN A 50 4.06 -9.33 8.01
C GLN A 50 4.56 -10.45 7.10
N PRO A 51 5.80 -10.94 7.30
CA PRO A 51 6.31 -12.09 6.58
C PRO A 51 5.35 -13.28 6.79
N ILE A 52 4.83 -13.82 5.69
CA ILE A 52 4.17 -15.12 5.75
C ILE A 52 5.29 -16.13 5.93
N ASN A 53 5.39 -16.76 7.11
CA ASN A 53 6.30 -17.90 7.29
C ASN A 53 6.08 -18.89 6.14
N ASP A 54 7.17 -19.35 5.52
CA ASP A 54 7.12 -20.18 4.30
C ASP A 54 6.22 -21.42 4.43
N ASP A 55 6.04 -21.91 5.66
CA ASP A 55 5.25 -23.11 5.99
C ASP A 55 3.79 -22.83 6.41
N SER A 56 3.37 -21.57 6.59
CA SER A 56 2.03 -21.26 7.12
C SER A 56 1.36 -20.09 6.42
N GLY A 57 0.31 -20.38 5.66
CA GLY A 57 -0.55 -19.37 5.01
C GLY A 57 -0.91 -19.78 3.59
N SER A 58 -2.18 -19.63 3.23
CA SER A 58 -2.65 -19.88 1.87
C SER A 58 -2.43 -18.64 0.99
N GLU A 59 -1.90 -18.83 -0.21
CA GLU A 59 -1.74 -17.78 -1.23
C GLU A 59 -3.06 -17.06 -1.51
N LYS A 60 -4.18 -17.78 -1.42
CA LYS A 60 -5.53 -17.21 -1.53
C LYS A 60 -5.81 -16.21 -0.41
N ALA A 61 -5.52 -16.58 0.84
CA ALA A 61 -5.73 -15.68 1.98
C ALA A 61 -4.84 -14.43 1.89
N ALA A 62 -3.59 -14.59 1.43
CA ALA A 62 -2.69 -13.48 1.18
C ALA A 62 -3.23 -12.55 0.07
N LEU A 63 -3.66 -13.12 -1.06
CA LEU A 63 -4.25 -12.38 -2.17
C LEU A 63 -5.52 -11.62 -1.74
N ASP A 64 -6.41 -12.29 -1.00
CA ASP A 64 -7.63 -11.68 -0.48
C ASP A 64 -7.29 -10.51 0.47
N SER A 65 -6.29 -10.68 1.34
CA SER A 65 -5.83 -9.64 2.26
C SER A 65 -5.28 -8.41 1.53
N VAL A 66 -4.46 -8.62 0.48
CA VAL A 66 -3.97 -7.54 -0.39
C VAL A 66 -5.12 -6.87 -1.14
N TYR A 67 -6.09 -7.63 -1.65
CA TYR A 67 -7.25 -7.08 -2.33
C TYR A 67 -8.11 -6.19 -1.42
N GLN A 68 -8.19 -6.50 -0.12
CA GLN A 68 -8.92 -5.69 0.86
C GLN A 68 -8.39 -4.25 0.99
N LEU A 69 -7.15 -3.97 0.58
CA LEU A 69 -6.63 -2.59 0.56
C LEU A 69 -7.51 -1.65 -0.28
N PHE A 70 -8.10 -2.14 -1.37
CA PHE A 70 -8.99 -1.32 -2.20
C PHE A 70 -10.24 -0.80 -1.45
N PRO A 71 -11.11 -1.65 -0.88
CA PRO A 71 -12.27 -1.16 -0.12
C PRO A 71 -11.84 -0.32 1.10
N ILE A 72 -10.83 -0.72 1.87
CA ILE A 72 -10.36 0.02 3.05
C ILE A 72 -9.97 1.45 2.68
N THR A 73 -9.07 1.61 1.70
CA THR A 73 -8.62 2.94 1.29
C THR A 73 -9.79 3.78 0.77
N ARG A 74 -10.75 3.19 0.04
CA ARG A 74 -11.95 3.92 -0.38
C ARG A 74 -12.77 4.40 0.80
N ASP A 75 -12.91 3.59 1.84
CA ASP A 75 -13.70 3.92 3.00
C ASP A 75 -13.00 4.97 3.86
N VAL A 76 -11.67 4.92 3.99
CA VAL A 76 -10.86 5.99 4.61
C VAL A 76 -11.05 7.33 3.88
N ILE A 77 -10.95 7.34 2.54
CA ILE A 77 -11.15 8.55 1.72
C ILE A 77 -12.57 9.11 1.90
N LYS A 78 -13.59 8.24 1.88
CA LYS A 78 -14.99 8.67 2.04
C LYS A 78 -15.27 9.22 3.43
N SER A 79 -14.68 8.62 4.46
CA SER A 79 -14.91 8.98 5.87
C SER A 79 -14.25 10.31 6.24
N ASN A 80 -13.05 10.57 5.70
CA ASN A 80 -12.33 11.84 5.90
C ASN A 80 -12.78 12.94 4.91
N GLY A 81 -13.57 12.60 3.90
CA GLY A 81 -14.18 13.54 2.97
C GLY A 81 -13.22 14.14 1.95
N ARG A 82 -13.74 15.01 1.09
CA ARG A 82 -13.02 15.55 -0.09
C ARG A 82 -11.78 16.40 0.21
N HIS A 83 -11.55 16.76 1.46
CA HIS A 83 -10.46 17.65 1.88
C HIS A 83 -9.14 16.91 2.11
N CYS A 84 -9.15 15.57 2.25
CA CYS A 84 -7.94 14.73 2.28
C CYS A 84 -7.32 14.51 0.87
N ILE A 85 -7.14 15.59 0.10
CA ILE A 85 -6.77 15.51 -1.32
C ILE A 85 -5.33 15.06 -1.56
N GLN A 86 -4.39 15.40 -0.68
CA GLN A 86 -2.98 15.00 -0.82
C GLN A 86 -2.82 13.52 -0.51
N PHE A 87 -3.46 13.05 0.57
CA PHE A 87 -3.58 11.64 0.89
C PHE A 87 -4.23 10.87 -0.27
N THR A 88 -5.38 11.35 -0.76
CA THR A 88 -6.13 10.70 -1.85
C THR A 88 -5.29 10.50 -3.10
N LYS A 89 -4.49 11.51 -3.49
CA LYS A 89 -3.60 11.39 -4.67
C LYS A 89 -2.63 10.23 -4.49
N ILE A 90 -1.92 10.18 -3.36
CA ILE A 90 -0.91 9.13 -3.10
C ILE A 90 -1.59 7.77 -3.04
N ALA A 91 -2.68 7.65 -2.27
CA ALA A 91 -3.40 6.40 -2.09
C ALA A 91 -3.91 5.82 -3.42
N VAL A 92 -4.48 6.66 -4.29
CA VAL A 92 -4.93 6.25 -5.62
C VAL A 92 -3.77 5.79 -6.49
N ILE A 93 -2.62 6.47 -6.44
CA ILE A 93 -1.43 6.07 -7.20
C ILE A 93 -0.91 4.72 -6.73
N VAL A 94 -0.71 4.53 -5.42
CA VAL A 94 -0.23 3.27 -4.84
C VAL A 94 -1.16 2.11 -5.18
N LEU A 95 -2.48 2.28 -4.98
CA LEU A 95 -3.44 1.23 -5.30
C LEU A 95 -3.40 0.82 -6.78
N ASN A 96 -3.23 1.76 -7.71
CA ASN A 96 -3.29 1.46 -9.13
C ASN A 96 -1.97 1.05 -9.76
N GLN A 97 -0.83 1.50 -9.23
CA GLN A 97 0.49 1.24 -9.80
C GLN A 97 1.26 0.15 -9.05
N ILE A 98 1.00 -0.04 -7.75
CA ILE A 98 1.69 -1.03 -6.92
C ILE A 98 0.77 -2.23 -6.65
N VAL A 99 -0.42 -2.00 -6.10
CA VAL A 99 -1.31 -3.09 -5.65
C VAL A 99 -2.09 -3.76 -6.80
N ARG A 100 -2.58 -2.96 -7.75
CA ARG A 100 -3.40 -3.47 -8.87
C ARG A 100 -2.67 -4.49 -9.76
N PRO A 101 -1.41 -4.27 -10.19
CA PRO A 101 -0.72 -5.24 -11.04
C PRO A 101 -0.62 -6.62 -10.40
N PHE A 102 -0.25 -6.69 -9.11
CA PHE A 102 -0.17 -7.93 -8.35
C PHE A 102 -1.53 -8.63 -8.27
N THR A 103 -2.55 -7.93 -7.76
CA THR A 103 -3.89 -8.51 -7.57
C THR A 103 -4.51 -8.94 -8.90
N SER A 104 -4.34 -8.15 -9.97
CA SER A 104 -4.93 -8.47 -11.28
C SER A 104 -4.30 -9.72 -11.90
N LYS A 105 -2.96 -9.86 -11.80
CA LYS A 105 -2.25 -11.05 -12.26
C LYS A 105 -2.74 -12.30 -11.52
N TRP A 106 -2.68 -12.28 -10.20
CA TRP A 106 -2.92 -13.48 -9.39
C TRP A 106 -4.41 -13.83 -9.28
N HIS A 107 -5.33 -12.86 -9.33
CA HIS A 107 -6.75 -13.18 -9.50
C HIS A 107 -7.03 -13.89 -10.82
N SER A 108 -6.38 -13.49 -11.92
CA SER A 108 -6.58 -14.16 -13.21
C SER A 108 -6.08 -15.61 -13.18
N ILE A 109 -4.93 -15.86 -12.56
CA ILE A 109 -4.34 -17.20 -12.46
C ILE A 109 -5.17 -18.09 -11.52
N THR A 110 -5.52 -17.60 -10.33
CA THR A 110 -6.32 -18.36 -9.33
C THR A 110 -7.77 -18.58 -9.76
N SER A 111 -8.31 -17.75 -10.66
CA SER A 111 -9.64 -17.99 -11.25
C SER A 111 -9.61 -19.05 -12.35
N ALA A 112 -8.47 -19.21 -13.03
CA ALA A 112 -8.32 -20.20 -14.09
C ALA A 112 -7.93 -21.60 -13.56
N ASN A 113 -7.20 -21.64 -12.44
CA ASN A 113 -6.69 -22.86 -11.83
C ASN A 113 -7.16 -22.96 -10.36
N GLU A 114 -7.91 -24.00 -10.01
CA GLU A 114 -8.34 -24.21 -8.61
C GLU A 114 -7.16 -24.38 -7.64
N ASN A 115 -6.05 -24.95 -8.12
CA ASN A 115 -4.81 -25.13 -7.34
C ASN A 115 -3.61 -24.63 -8.14
N LEU A 116 -2.80 -23.78 -7.51
CA LEU A 116 -1.51 -23.33 -8.06
C LEU A 116 -0.50 -24.49 -8.06
N THR A 117 0.29 -24.58 -9.11
CA THR A 117 1.48 -25.43 -9.17
C THR A 117 2.55 -24.93 -8.19
N ASP A 118 3.50 -25.76 -7.79
CA ASP A 118 4.55 -25.34 -6.85
C ASP A 118 5.43 -24.21 -7.43
N ALA A 119 5.64 -24.19 -8.75
CA ALA A 119 6.32 -23.08 -9.43
C ALA A 119 5.52 -21.77 -9.37
N GLU A 120 4.19 -21.83 -9.53
CA GLU A 120 3.32 -20.65 -9.40
C GLU A 120 3.25 -20.15 -7.95
N LYS A 121 3.22 -21.05 -6.96
CA LYS A 121 3.27 -20.68 -5.54
C LYS A 121 4.58 -19.98 -5.20
N ALA A 122 5.72 -20.51 -5.66
CA ALA A 122 7.02 -19.87 -5.47
C ALA A 122 7.04 -18.47 -6.09
N CYS A 123 6.60 -18.34 -7.35
CA CYS A 123 6.51 -17.05 -8.02
C CYS A 123 5.55 -16.07 -7.30
N PHE A 124 4.44 -16.56 -6.75
CA PHE A 124 3.51 -15.75 -5.95
C PHE A 124 4.20 -15.19 -4.70
N ARG A 125 4.96 -16.03 -3.98
CA ARG A 125 5.65 -15.64 -2.75
C ARG A 125 6.77 -14.64 -3.02
N ASP A 126 7.55 -14.84 -4.08
CA ASP A 126 8.59 -13.88 -4.50
C ASP A 126 7.98 -12.51 -4.82
N GLU A 127 6.91 -12.48 -5.62
CA GLU A 127 6.24 -11.21 -5.97
C GLU A 127 5.53 -10.58 -4.77
N LEU A 128 4.98 -11.39 -3.86
CA LEU A 128 4.39 -10.92 -2.63
C LEU A 128 5.46 -10.25 -1.77
N GLN A 129 6.64 -10.85 -1.59
CA GLN A 129 7.71 -10.26 -0.80
C GLN A 129 8.14 -8.89 -1.33
N VAL A 130 8.22 -8.73 -2.65
CA VAL A 130 8.49 -7.43 -3.28
C VAL A 130 7.37 -6.44 -2.97
N LEU A 131 6.11 -6.84 -3.12
CA LEU A 131 4.96 -6.00 -2.78
C LEU A 131 4.95 -5.60 -1.30
N GLN A 132 5.31 -6.50 -0.40
CA GLN A 132 5.40 -6.22 1.04
C GLN A 132 6.42 -5.14 1.33
N GLY A 133 7.59 -5.18 0.68
CA GLY A 133 8.59 -4.10 0.79
C GLY A 133 8.02 -2.73 0.39
N GLU A 134 7.31 -2.67 -0.75
CA GLU A 134 6.64 -1.45 -1.21
C GLU A 134 5.55 -0.96 -0.23
N LEU A 135 4.77 -1.88 0.34
CA LEU A 135 3.71 -1.57 1.31
C LEU A 135 4.27 -1.11 2.66
N ILE A 136 5.41 -1.65 3.09
CA ILE A 136 6.13 -1.18 4.29
C ILE A 136 6.63 0.25 4.06
N THR A 137 7.26 0.53 2.92
CA THR A 137 7.65 1.92 2.59
C THR A 137 6.43 2.84 2.57
N TYR A 138 5.32 2.37 2.00
CA TYR A 138 4.07 3.13 2.01
C TYR A 138 3.51 3.37 3.42
N SER A 139 3.58 2.41 4.34
CA SER A 139 3.12 2.65 5.72
C SER A 139 3.97 3.72 6.41
N LYS A 140 5.30 3.72 6.19
CA LYS A 140 6.19 4.75 6.73
C LYS A 140 5.87 6.14 6.16
N MET A 141 5.57 6.22 4.87
CA MET A 141 5.07 7.46 4.25
C MET A 141 3.77 7.95 4.89
N LEU A 142 2.86 7.04 5.23
CA LEU A 142 1.60 7.40 5.88
C LEU A 142 1.82 7.90 7.32
N ALA A 143 2.76 7.32 8.08
CA ALA A 143 3.14 7.81 9.40
C ALA A 143 3.70 9.26 9.34
N ASP A 144 4.61 9.53 8.40
CA ASP A 144 5.14 10.89 8.18
C ASP A 144 4.06 11.87 7.72
N LEU A 145 3.17 11.46 6.81
CA LEU A 145 2.03 12.27 6.40
C LEU A 145 1.06 12.53 7.57
N ALA A 146 0.85 11.55 8.44
CA ALA A 146 0.03 11.69 9.64
C ALA A 146 0.69 12.50 10.76
N ASP A 147 1.98 12.83 10.63
CA ASP A 147 2.77 13.57 11.63
C ASP A 147 2.86 12.80 12.96
N VAL A 148 3.07 11.48 12.86
CA VAL A 148 3.18 10.55 14.00
C VAL A 148 4.49 9.78 13.96
N GLU A 149 4.89 9.24 15.11
CA GLU A 149 5.99 8.28 15.18
C GLU A 149 5.63 6.99 14.43
N ASP A 150 6.57 6.44 13.66
CA ASP A 150 6.38 5.16 13.01
C ASP A 150 6.49 4.01 14.01
N LEU A 151 5.35 3.39 14.28
CA LEU A 151 5.15 2.21 15.12
C LEU A 151 5.43 0.88 14.39
N SER A 152 5.81 0.89 13.10
CA SER A 152 6.05 -0.34 12.33
C SER A 152 7.16 -1.21 12.94
N ASP A 153 8.16 -0.58 13.57
CA ASP A 153 9.27 -1.26 14.24
C ASP A 153 8.84 -2.00 15.52
N ILE A 154 7.71 -1.64 16.13
CA ILE A 154 7.19 -2.30 17.35
C ILE A 154 6.62 -3.70 17.04
N ILE A 155 6.25 -3.93 15.78
CA ILE A 155 5.49 -5.10 15.34
C ILE A 155 6.41 -6.18 14.75
N THR A 156 7.66 -5.82 14.45
CA THR A 156 8.66 -6.75 13.91
C THR A 156 9.25 -7.56 15.07
N VAL A 157 8.89 -8.85 15.16
CA VAL A 157 9.43 -9.81 16.14
C VAL A 157 10.52 -10.65 15.51
#